data_AF-A0A9P9Y455-F1
#
_entry.id   AF-A0A9P9Y455-F1
#
_cell.length_a   1.000
_cell.length_b   1.000
_cell.length_c   1.000
_cell.angle_alpha   90.00
_cell.angle_beta   90.00
_cell.angle_gamma   90.00
#
_symmetry.space_group_name_H-M   'P 1'
#
loop_
_entity.id
_entity.type
_entity.pdbx_description
1 polymer ?
#
loop_
_entity_poly.entity_id
_entity_poly.type
_entity_poly.pdbx_seq_one_letter_code
_entity_poly.pdbx_strand_id
1 'polypeptide(L)'
;MTSAKRPNFLTIVADDHGFSDIGSHGSEIATLVLDKLAKDGLRMTNFHTAQAYSPTRAMLLSGTDNHIAGLGQMDEAAYMKKRYMEILSDAGYRTAMSGKWHLGMKPDVSPRQRPFFSYPAYTAPHWPMQAPSTCQAVEKYCMS
;
A
#
# COMPACT_ATOMS: atom_id res chain seq x y z
N MET A 1 -23.28 28.82 12.18
CA MET A 1 -22.07 28.19 11.62
C MET A 1 -22.49 26.90 10.95
N THR A 2 -22.19 26.71 9.66
CA THR A 2 -22.45 25.43 8.97
C THR A 2 -21.50 24.37 9.52
N SER A 3 -22.04 23.23 9.98
CA SER A 3 -21.21 22.10 10.41
C SER A 3 -20.33 21.66 9.24
N ALA A 4 -19.01 21.81 9.36
CA ALA A 4 -18.07 21.43 8.32
C ALA A 4 -18.26 19.93 7.99
N LYS A 5 -18.45 19.62 6.70
CA LYS A 5 -18.63 18.24 6.24
C LYS A 5 -17.34 17.47 6.52
N ARG A 6 -17.45 16.34 7.24
CA ARG A 6 -16.29 15.48 7.53
C ARG A 6 -15.63 15.03 6.21
N PRO A 7 -14.29 15.11 6.08
CA PRO A 7 -13.59 14.71 4.87
C PRO A 7 -13.59 13.19 4.70
N ASN A 8 -13.42 12.71 3.47
CA ASN A 8 -13.12 11.31 3.19
C ASN A 8 -11.61 11.15 2.96
N PHE A 9 -11.07 9.99 3.32
CA PHE A 9 -9.65 9.66 3.12
C PHE A 9 -9.53 8.51 2.12
N LEU A 10 -8.60 8.62 1.17
CA LEU A 10 -8.26 7.56 0.23
C LEU A 10 -6.73 7.40 0.24
N THR A 11 -6.26 6.22 0.61
CA THR A 11 -4.85 5.85 0.56
C THR A 11 -4.66 4.85 -0.57
N ILE A 12 -3.81 5.20 -1.54
CA ILE A 12 -3.37 4.33 -2.62
C ILE A 12 -1.90 4.01 -2.37
N VAL A 13 -1.55 2.73 -2.38
CA VAL A 13 -0.19 2.24 -2.19
C VAL A 13 0.14 1.35 -3.38
N ALA A 14 1.05 1.81 -4.24
CA ALA A 14 1.62 0.98 -5.29
C ALA A 14 2.77 0.15 -4.71
N ASP A 15 2.93 -1.08 -5.20
CA ASP A 15 4.02 -1.99 -4.78
C ASP A 15 5.22 -1.81 -5.70
N ASP A 16 6.43 -1.89 -5.14
CA ASP A 16 7.72 -1.87 -5.84
C ASP A 16 7.99 -0.68 -6.81
N HIS A 17 7.26 0.44 -6.65
CA HIS A 17 7.48 1.67 -7.41
C HIS A 17 8.80 2.37 -7.05
N GLY A 18 9.65 2.59 -8.05
CA GLY A 18 10.83 3.44 -7.99
C GLY A 18 10.50 4.94 -8.09
N PHE A 19 11.48 5.77 -7.72
CA PHE A 19 11.34 7.24 -7.77
C PHE A 19 11.06 7.74 -9.21
N SER A 20 11.78 7.21 -10.19
CA SER A 20 11.72 7.59 -11.61
C SER A 20 10.59 6.93 -12.40
N ASP A 21 9.65 6.23 -11.75
CA ASP A 21 8.57 5.49 -12.43
C ASP A 21 7.32 6.35 -12.71
N ILE A 22 7.31 7.59 -12.22
CA ILE A 22 6.22 8.55 -12.40
C ILE A 22 6.75 9.77 -13.16
N GLY A 23 6.06 10.20 -14.22
CA GLY A 23 6.44 11.32 -15.08
C GLY A 23 6.76 12.59 -14.31
N SER A 24 6.01 12.89 -13.24
CA SER A 24 6.26 14.03 -12.38
C SER A 24 7.63 14.00 -11.68
N HIS A 25 8.25 12.83 -11.52
CA HIS A 25 9.61 12.64 -11.00
C HIS A 25 10.66 12.41 -12.11
N GLY A 26 10.29 12.58 -13.39
CA GLY A 26 11.20 12.47 -14.54
C GLY A 26 11.15 11.14 -15.28
N SER A 27 10.08 10.35 -15.16
CA SER A 27 9.92 9.10 -15.93
C SER A 27 9.81 9.34 -17.44
N GLU A 28 10.31 8.37 -18.21
CA GLU A 28 10.05 8.26 -19.66
C GLU A 28 8.62 7.80 -19.96
N ILE A 29 7.91 7.20 -18.99
CA ILE A 29 6.55 6.70 -19.15
C ILE A 29 5.53 7.78 -18.80
N ALA A 30 4.55 8.00 -19.69
CA ALA A 30 3.49 8.99 -19.50
C ALA A 30 2.44 8.56 -18.45
N THR A 31 2.57 9.04 -17.22
CA THR A 31 1.67 8.70 -16.08
C THR A 31 0.56 9.74 -15.85
N LEU A 32 -0.10 10.18 -16.92
CA LEU A 32 -0.94 11.40 -16.97
C LEU A 32 -1.93 11.60 -15.79
N VAL A 33 -2.52 10.51 -15.27
CA VAL A 33 -3.44 10.56 -14.11
C VAL A 33 -2.71 10.86 -12.80
N LEU A 34 -1.54 10.25 -12.58
CA LEU A 34 -0.69 10.50 -11.41
C LEU A 34 -0.05 11.88 -11.50
N ASP A 35 0.35 12.30 -12.71
CA ASP A 35 0.96 13.62 -12.94
C ASP A 35 -0.04 14.76 -12.68
N LYS A 36 -1.32 14.56 -13.05
CA LYS A 36 -2.40 15.46 -12.66
C LYS A 36 -2.58 15.50 -11.13
N LEU A 37 -2.61 14.34 -10.46
CA LEU A 37 -2.75 14.29 -9.00
C LEU A 37 -1.58 14.97 -8.27
N ALA A 38 -0.35 14.82 -8.79
CA ALA A 38 0.84 15.48 -8.27
C ALA A 38 0.82 17.00 -8.48
N LYS A 39 0.18 17.48 -9.56
CA LYS A 39 0.00 18.92 -9.85
C LYS A 39 -1.10 19.57 -9.01
N ASP A 40 -2.20 18.86 -8.78
CA ASP A 40 -3.37 19.36 -8.05
C ASP A 40 -3.22 19.21 -6.51
N GLY A 41 -2.10 18.64 -6.03
CA GLY A 41 -1.86 18.30 -4.62
C GLY A 41 -0.46 18.68 -4.11
N LEU A 42 -0.02 18.03 -3.02
CA LEU A 42 1.31 18.18 -2.44
C LEU A 42 2.18 16.97 -2.82
N ARG A 43 3.42 17.23 -3.26
CA ARG A 43 4.42 16.21 -3.59
C ARG A 43 5.60 16.27 -2.63
N MET A 44 6.05 15.12 -2.15
CA MET A 44 7.25 14.96 -1.33
C MET A 44 8.38 14.39 -2.18
N THR A 45 9.53 15.05 -2.23
CA THR A 45 10.73 14.57 -2.93
C THR A 45 11.70 13.79 -2.04
N ASN A 46 11.51 13.84 -0.71
CA ASN A 46 12.34 13.15 0.27
C ASN A 46 11.45 12.34 1.23
N PHE A 47 10.88 11.26 0.70
CA PHE A 47 10.05 10.30 1.43
C PHE A 47 10.74 8.94 1.39
N HIS A 48 10.88 8.28 2.54
CA HIS A 48 11.63 7.02 2.67
C HIS A 48 10.75 5.91 3.22
N THR A 49 10.92 4.71 2.68
CA THR A 49 10.31 3.47 3.15
C THR A 49 11.37 2.58 3.80
N ALA A 50 10.94 1.52 4.49
CA ALA A 50 11.87 0.45 4.83
C ALA A 50 12.29 -0.31 3.55
N GLN A 51 13.38 -1.09 3.64
CA GLN A 51 13.94 -1.83 2.49
C GLN A 51 13.02 -2.94 1.95
N ALA A 52 11.89 -3.21 2.62
CA ALA A 52 11.00 -4.33 2.29
C ALA A 52 9.52 -4.00 2.54
N TYR A 53 8.63 -4.71 1.85
CA TYR A 53 7.19 -4.41 1.81
C TYR A 53 6.47 -4.58 3.15
N SER A 54 6.72 -5.64 3.95
CA SER A 54 6.00 -5.86 5.21
C SER A 54 6.37 -4.80 6.25
N PRO A 55 7.67 -4.53 6.54
CA PRO A 55 8.07 -3.44 7.41
C PRO A 55 7.48 -2.09 6.99
N THR A 56 7.54 -1.75 5.70
CA THR A 56 6.95 -0.50 5.15
C THR A 56 5.44 -0.42 5.38
N ARG A 57 4.70 -1.52 5.13
CA ARG A 57 3.26 -1.58 5.36
C ARG A 57 2.92 -1.51 6.85
N ALA A 58 3.71 -2.13 7.73
CA ALA A 58 3.52 -2.01 9.18
C ALA A 58 3.74 -0.57 9.66
N MET A 59 4.80 0.10 9.19
CA MET A 59 5.07 1.51 9.51
C MET A 59 3.94 2.41 9.04
N LEU A 60 3.49 2.25 7.79
CA LEU A 60 2.39 3.05 7.21
C LEU A 60 1.07 2.88 7.98
N LEU A 61 0.73 1.65 8.38
CA LEU A 61 -0.57 1.37 9.02
C LEU A 61 -0.57 1.71 10.52
N SER A 62 0.55 1.58 11.20
CA SER A 62 0.68 1.81 12.66
C SER A 62 1.16 3.23 13.02
N GLY A 63 1.85 3.93 12.12
CA GLY A 63 2.47 5.23 12.38
C GLY A 63 3.72 5.15 13.27
N THR A 64 4.35 3.98 13.41
CA THR A 64 5.55 3.77 14.23
C THR A 64 6.59 2.92 13.48
N ASP A 65 7.81 2.87 13.99
CA ASP A 65 8.89 2.00 13.51
C ASP A 65 8.45 0.51 13.40
N ASN A 66 8.98 -0.22 12.41
CA ASN A 66 8.59 -1.60 12.13
C ASN A 66 8.88 -2.56 13.28
N HIS A 67 9.98 -2.38 14.03
CA HIS A 67 10.28 -3.20 15.21
C HIS A 67 9.23 -2.97 16.32
N ILE A 68 8.76 -1.74 16.51
CA ILE A 68 7.68 -1.41 17.46
C ILE A 68 6.33 -1.96 16.97
N ALA A 69 6.11 -2.00 15.66
CA ALA A 69 4.93 -2.62 15.03
C ALA A 69 4.95 -4.17 15.04
N GLY A 70 6.03 -4.79 15.55
CA GLY A 70 6.18 -6.24 15.64
C GLY A 70 6.66 -6.92 14.35
N LEU A 71 7.32 -6.19 13.45
CA LEU A 71 8.01 -6.74 12.27
C LEU A 71 9.48 -6.31 12.24
N GLY A 72 10.36 -7.17 12.76
CA GLY A 72 11.80 -7.09 12.50
C GLY A 72 12.19 -7.62 11.12
N GLN A 73 11.53 -8.69 10.62
CA GLN A 73 11.81 -9.35 9.33
C GLN A 73 10.53 -9.78 8.59
N MET A 74 10.66 -10.32 7.36
CA MET A 74 9.54 -10.57 6.44
C MET A 74 8.55 -11.66 6.87
N ASP A 75 9.02 -12.67 7.63
CA ASP A 75 8.23 -13.84 8.08
C ASP A 75 7.54 -13.64 9.44
N GLU A 76 7.70 -12.48 10.08
CA GLU A 76 7.05 -12.19 11.35
C GLU A 76 5.59 -11.74 11.15
N ALA A 77 4.74 -11.96 12.15
CA ALA A 77 3.36 -11.47 12.13
C ALA A 77 3.31 -10.08 12.78
N ALA A 78 2.72 -9.10 12.11
CA ALA A 78 2.70 -7.72 12.59
C ALA A 78 1.73 -7.55 13.78
N TYR A 79 2.26 -7.58 15.00
CA TYR A 79 1.50 -7.34 16.23
C TYR A 79 1.28 -5.83 16.50
N MET A 80 0.68 -5.14 15.54
CA MET A 80 0.30 -3.74 15.66
C MET A 80 -0.80 -3.57 16.73
N LYS A 81 -0.50 -2.83 17.81
CA LYS A 81 -1.47 -2.54 18.89
C LYS A 81 -2.72 -1.80 18.39
N LYS A 82 -2.55 -0.86 17.47
CA LYS A 82 -3.64 -0.12 16.80
C LYS A 82 -3.14 0.46 15.48
N ARG A 83 -4.02 0.49 14.47
CA ARG A 83 -3.76 1.05 13.14
C ARG A 83 -4.55 2.36 12.95
N TYR A 84 -4.08 3.25 12.07
CA TYR A 84 -4.80 4.52 11.79
C TYR A 84 -6.25 4.29 11.33
N MET A 85 -6.51 3.17 10.64
CA MET A 85 -7.84 2.81 10.16
C MET A 85 -8.79 2.41 11.30
N GLU A 86 -8.27 1.89 12.41
CA GLU A 86 -9.03 1.60 13.63
C GLU A 86 -9.31 2.89 14.40
N ILE A 87 -8.36 3.84 14.42
CA ILE A 87 -8.60 5.21 14.93
C ILE A 87 -9.71 5.90 14.13
N LEU A 88 -9.73 5.76 12.80
CA LEU A 88 -10.82 6.26 11.94
C LEU A 88 -12.15 5.54 12.22
N SER A 89 -12.14 4.22 12.40
CA SER A 89 -13.33 3.44 12.76
C SER A 89 -13.95 3.90 14.09
N ASP A 90 -13.13 4.08 15.13
CA ASP A 90 -13.57 4.57 16.44
C ASP A 90 -14.14 6.00 16.37
N ALA A 91 -13.64 6.82 15.43
CA ALA A 91 -14.17 8.16 15.15
C ALA A 91 -15.46 8.15 14.29
N GLY A 92 -15.98 6.98 13.94
CA GLY A 92 -17.22 6.78 13.18
C GLY A 92 -17.07 6.81 11.66
N TYR A 93 -15.85 6.66 11.12
CA TYR A 93 -15.66 6.50 9.68
C TYR A 93 -15.88 5.04 9.24
N ARG A 94 -16.52 4.85 8.08
CA ARG A 94 -16.67 3.53 7.45
C ARG A 94 -15.44 3.18 6.63
N THR A 95 -15.08 1.90 6.66
CA THR A 95 -13.80 1.44 6.15
C THR A 95 -13.89 -0.02 5.60
N ALA A 96 -13.31 -0.36 4.43
CA ALA A 96 -13.28 -1.71 3.78
C ALA A 96 -12.16 -1.87 2.70
N MET A 97 -11.29 -2.89 2.76
CA MET A 97 -9.98 -2.94 2.05
C MET A 97 -9.95 -3.93 0.87
N SER A 98 -9.20 -3.56 -0.17
CA SER A 98 -8.84 -4.40 -1.32
C SER A 98 -7.31 -4.65 -1.40
N GLY A 99 -6.91 -5.62 -2.23
CA GLY A 99 -5.50 -5.86 -2.61
C GLY A 99 -4.56 -6.36 -1.50
N LYS A 100 -3.25 -6.06 -1.65
CA LYS A 100 -2.15 -6.74 -0.93
C LYS A 100 -2.08 -6.35 0.56
N TRP A 101 -2.25 -7.33 1.44
CA TRP A 101 -2.09 -7.17 2.91
C TRP A 101 -0.62 -7.29 3.35
N HIS A 102 -0.07 -8.49 3.24
CA HIS A 102 1.33 -8.85 3.54
C HIS A 102 1.85 -8.52 4.96
N LEU A 103 0.99 -8.64 5.98
CA LEU A 103 1.36 -8.43 7.40
C LEU A 103 1.04 -9.66 8.28
N GLY A 104 1.18 -10.85 7.69
CA GLY A 104 0.87 -12.14 8.30
C GLY A 104 -0.42 -12.79 7.78
N MET A 105 -0.47 -14.12 7.88
CA MET A 105 -1.53 -14.98 7.32
C MET A 105 -2.51 -15.53 8.37
N LYS A 106 -2.24 -15.34 9.67
CA LYS A 106 -3.10 -15.86 10.73
C LYS A 106 -4.45 -15.10 10.78
N PRO A 107 -5.56 -15.73 11.21
CA PRO A 107 -6.88 -15.09 11.21
C PRO A 107 -6.98 -13.80 12.05
N ASP A 108 -6.28 -13.74 13.18
CA ASP A 108 -6.22 -12.62 14.12
C ASP A 108 -5.57 -11.35 13.55
N VAL A 109 -4.60 -11.51 12.64
CA VAL A 109 -3.98 -10.40 11.88
C VAL A 109 -4.62 -10.19 10.50
N SER A 110 -5.64 -10.98 10.14
CA SER A 110 -6.30 -10.90 8.83
C SER A 110 -7.10 -9.60 8.66
N PRO A 111 -7.09 -8.97 7.47
CA PRO A 111 -7.95 -7.83 7.18
C PRO A 111 -9.44 -8.17 7.15
N ARG A 112 -9.81 -9.47 7.16
CA ARG A 112 -11.21 -9.91 7.05
C ARG A 112 -11.97 -9.91 8.38
N GLN A 113 -11.27 -9.99 9.52
CA GLN A 113 -11.92 -10.03 10.85
C GLN A 113 -12.32 -8.63 11.36
N ARG A 114 -11.90 -7.55 10.69
CA ARG A 114 -12.23 -6.17 11.04
C ARG A 114 -12.44 -5.40 9.73
N PRO A 115 -13.64 -4.88 9.40
CA PRO A 115 -13.82 -4.10 8.18
C PRO A 115 -13.00 -2.79 8.27
N PHE A 116 -11.91 -2.64 7.50
CA PHE A 116 -11.09 -1.41 7.43
C PHE A 116 -10.61 -1.09 6.00
N PHE A 117 -10.29 0.17 5.63
CA PHE A 117 -10.21 0.64 4.23
C PHE A 117 -8.80 0.74 3.65
N SER A 118 -8.68 0.37 2.38
CA SER A 118 -7.55 0.73 1.52
C SER A 118 -7.81 0.23 0.09
N TYR A 119 -7.38 0.98 -0.94
CA TYR A 119 -7.37 0.51 -2.33
C TYR A 119 -5.96 0.67 -2.90
N PRO A 120 -5.07 -0.31 -2.68
CA PRO A 120 -3.77 -0.37 -3.35
C PRO A 120 -4.00 -0.79 -4.80
N ALA A 121 -3.90 0.18 -5.71
CA ALA A 121 -3.90 -0.05 -7.14
C ALA A 121 -2.47 -0.36 -7.60
N TYR A 122 -2.36 -1.26 -8.57
CA TYR A 122 -1.12 -1.69 -9.23
C TYR A 122 -0.08 -2.39 -8.33
N THR A 123 -0.06 -3.71 -8.47
CA THR A 123 1.21 -4.43 -8.56
C THR A 123 1.86 -4.08 -9.90
N ALA A 124 2.88 -3.22 -9.88
CA ALA A 124 3.97 -3.30 -10.85
C ALA A 124 4.64 -4.71 -10.71
N PRO A 125 5.41 -5.21 -11.70
CA PRO A 125 5.78 -6.63 -11.76
C PRO A 125 6.68 -7.05 -10.59
N HIS A 126 6.06 -7.57 -9.53
CA HIS A 126 6.77 -8.04 -8.34
C HIS A 126 7.49 -9.35 -8.62
N TRP A 127 8.70 -9.50 -8.09
CA TRP A 127 9.43 -10.78 -8.13
C TRP A 127 9.01 -11.67 -6.94
N PRO A 128 8.88 -13.01 -7.10
CA PRO A 128 8.99 -13.77 -8.35
C PRO A 128 7.67 -13.82 -9.14
N MET A 129 7.78 -14.05 -10.45
CA MET A 129 6.66 -14.50 -11.29
C MET A 129 6.29 -15.97 -10.99
N GLN A 130 5.78 -16.23 -9.78
CA GLN A 130 5.12 -17.49 -9.44
C GLN A 130 3.71 -17.53 -10.04
N ALA A 131 3.64 -17.53 -11.37
CA ALA A 131 2.52 -18.18 -12.04
C ALA A 131 2.56 -19.67 -11.64
N PRO A 132 1.42 -20.28 -11.24
CA PRO A 132 1.35 -21.74 -11.14
C PRO A 132 1.82 -22.37 -12.45
N SER A 133 2.52 -23.50 -12.40
CA SER A 133 3.07 -24.18 -13.59
C SER A 133 2.01 -24.60 -14.63
N THR A 134 0.73 -24.46 -14.30
CA THR A 134 -0.43 -24.63 -15.19
C THR A 134 -0.75 -23.41 -16.07
N CYS A 135 -0.12 -22.25 -15.87
CA CYS A 135 -0.42 -21.01 -16.62
C CYS A 135 0.52 -20.83 -17.83
N GLN A 136 0.16 -21.42 -18.97
CA GLN A 136 0.83 -21.28 -20.29
C GLN A 136 0.71 -19.87 -20.94
N ALA A 137 0.66 -18.79 -20.16
CA ALA A 137 0.46 -17.43 -20.67
C ALA A 137 1.76 -16.62 -20.86
N VAL A 138 2.90 -17.11 -20.37
CA VAL A 138 4.14 -16.32 -20.23
C VAL A 138 5.00 -16.27 -21.50
N GLU A 139 4.94 -17.28 -22.38
CA GLU A 139 5.82 -17.38 -23.56
C GLU A 139 5.65 -16.21 -24.57
N LYS A 140 4.54 -15.47 -24.53
CA LYS A 140 4.25 -14.42 -25.51
C LYS A 140 4.98 -13.08 -25.28
N TYR A 141 5.67 -12.92 -24.15
CA TYR A 141 6.27 -11.62 -23.74
C TYR A 141 7.80 -11.61 -23.59
N CYS A 142 8.50 -12.69 -23.96
CA CYS A 142 9.98 -12.76 -23.90
C CYS A 142 10.68 -12.82 -25.26
N MET A 143 9.99 -12.44 -26.35
CA MET A 143 10.53 -12.44 -27.72
C MET A 143 10.15 -11.15 -28.46
N SER A 144 10.78 -10.04 -28.08
CA SER A 144 10.94 -8.81 -28.89
C SER A 144 12.12 -7.99 -28.36
#